data_AF-A0A0G1FBN9-F1
#
_entry.id   AF-A0A0G1FBN9-F1
#
_cell.length_a   1.000
_cell.length_b   1.000
_cell.length_c   1.000
_cell.angle_alpha   90.00
_cell.angle_beta   90.00
_cell.angle_gamma   90.00
#
_symmetry.space_group_name_H-M   'P 1'
#
loop_
_entity.id
_entity.type
_entity.pdbx_description
1 polymer ?
#
loop_
_entity_poly.entity_id
_entity_poly.type
_entity_poly.pdbx_seq_one_letter_code
_entity_poly.pdbx_strand_id
1 'polypeptide(L)'
;LNPLIQIFRGYDARRKSDLYKLKNAFESYYVDHDCYPATDVLQMCGSNILDPYLKVIPCDPQDGTPYSLTLIPSDSVCPQQYAIYSTLMRPGDSQANIPDCPQIMAVTSPNMSYVDIVEGCSAIELCPAYYGCSNGMCTSVARDRKPTCAPNYCDPDCGGVNCAKKVRGKYVNECVAF
;
A
#
# COMPACT_ATOMS: atom_id res chain seq x y z
N LEU A 1 17.37 4.76 -31.84
CA LEU A 1 17.10 4.98 -30.39
C LEU A 1 15.84 5.85 -30.29
N ASN A 2 14.85 5.48 -29.47
CA ASN A 2 13.62 6.30 -29.32
C ASN A 2 13.81 7.32 -28.18
N PRO A 3 13.83 8.63 -28.46
CA PRO A 3 14.10 9.67 -27.45
C PRO A 3 13.03 9.73 -26.35
N LEU A 4 11.77 9.44 -26.66
CA LEU A 4 10.68 9.43 -25.67
C LEU A 4 10.90 8.38 -24.59
N ILE A 5 11.42 7.20 -24.98
CA ILE A 5 11.73 6.13 -24.03
C ILE A 5 12.85 6.55 -23.06
N GLN A 6 13.82 7.35 -23.52
CA GLN A 6 14.90 7.84 -22.65
C GLN A 6 14.39 8.90 -21.66
N ILE A 7 13.49 9.78 -22.09
CA ILE A 7 12.84 10.77 -21.22
C ILE A 7 12.04 10.06 -20.12
N PHE A 8 11.21 9.09 -20.48
CA PHE A 8 10.40 8.33 -19.50
C PHE A 8 11.27 7.57 -18.48
N ARG A 9 12.39 6.99 -18.92
CA ARG A 9 13.36 6.39 -18.00
C ARG A 9 13.97 7.41 -17.05
N GLY A 10 14.24 8.62 -17.54
CA GLY A 10 14.72 9.73 -16.71
C GLY A 10 13.71 10.14 -15.65
N TYR A 11 12.43 10.26 -16.02
CA TYR A 11 11.34 10.55 -15.07
C TYR A 11 11.19 9.44 -14.02
N ASP A 12 11.16 8.17 -14.42
CA ASP A 12 11.07 7.06 -13.48
C ASP A 12 12.27 7.01 -12.52
N ALA A 13 13.49 7.25 -13.02
CA ALA A 13 14.69 7.33 -12.18
C ALA A 13 14.59 8.47 -11.15
N ARG A 14 14.01 9.61 -11.54
CA ARG A 14 13.81 10.76 -10.66
C ARG A 14 12.71 10.48 -9.63
N ARG A 15 11.56 9.93 -10.02
CA ARG A 15 10.48 9.49 -9.11
C ARG A 15 11.00 8.57 -8.01
N LYS A 16 11.80 7.57 -8.40
CA LYS A 16 12.45 6.64 -7.46
C LYS A 16 13.34 7.38 -6.45
N SER A 17 14.22 8.25 -6.95
CA SER A 17 15.12 9.05 -6.10
C SER A 17 14.34 9.95 -5.14
N ASP A 18 13.28 10.58 -5.63
CA ASP A 18 12.46 11.52 -4.87
C ASP A 18 11.64 10.81 -3.79
N LEU A 19 11.05 9.64 -4.08
CA LEU A 19 10.40 8.78 -3.07
C LEU A 19 11.39 8.35 -1.97
N TYR A 20 12.63 7.96 -2.31
CA TYR A 20 13.63 7.62 -1.29
C TYR A 20 14.03 8.80 -0.40
N LYS A 21 14.14 10.01 -0.94
CA LYS A 21 14.40 11.22 -0.15
C LYS A 21 13.24 11.52 0.80
N LEU A 22 12.00 11.44 0.29
CA LEU A 22 10.79 11.63 1.09
C LEU A 22 10.71 10.62 2.22
N LYS A 23 11.00 9.34 1.94
CA LYS A 23 11.13 8.30 2.98
C LYS A 23 12.08 8.74 4.09
N ASN A 24 13.33 9.06 3.74
CA ASN A 24 14.33 9.42 4.74
C ASN A 24 13.92 10.65 5.55
N ALA A 25 13.28 11.64 4.91
CA ALA A 25 12.78 12.83 5.57
C ALA A 25 11.63 12.53 6.54
N PHE A 26 10.68 11.69 6.15
CA PHE A 26 9.56 11.27 7.00
C PHE A 26 10.07 10.49 8.21
N GLU A 27 11.01 9.56 8.04
CA GLU A 27 11.61 8.83 9.17
C GLU A 27 12.38 9.77 10.10
N SER A 28 13.13 10.73 9.55
CA SER A 28 13.87 11.69 10.37
C SER A 28 12.93 12.62 11.15
N TYR A 29 11.83 13.06 10.51
CA TYR A 29 10.78 13.84 11.17
C TYR A 29 10.15 13.06 12.32
N TYR A 30 9.82 11.78 12.10
CA TYR A 30 9.23 10.91 13.11
C TYR A 30 10.11 10.78 14.36
N VAL A 31 11.43 10.61 14.17
CA VAL A 31 12.37 10.49 15.30
C VAL A 31 12.31 11.70 16.26
N ASP A 32 12.02 12.89 15.74
CA ASP A 32 11.98 14.12 16.52
C ASP A 32 10.57 14.48 17.04
N HIS A 33 9.51 13.97 16.40
CA HIS A 33 8.12 14.38 16.65
C HIS A 33 7.20 13.25 17.15
N ASP A 34 7.67 12.01 17.18
CA ASP A 34 6.90 10.79 17.52
C ASP A 34 5.67 10.56 16.60
N CYS A 35 5.66 11.18 15.43
CA CYS A 35 4.64 11.02 14.40
C CYS A 35 5.14 11.45 13.03
N TYR A 36 4.45 11.01 11.97
CA TYR A 36 4.76 11.45 10.60
C TYR A 36 4.10 12.80 10.28
N PRO A 37 4.60 13.53 9.27
CA PRO A 37 3.96 14.77 8.80
C PRO A 37 2.50 14.58 8.36
N ALA A 38 1.69 15.64 8.48
CA ALA A 38 0.27 15.64 8.14
C ALA A 38 -0.03 15.49 6.63
N THR A 39 -1.30 15.22 6.30
CA THR A 39 -1.82 14.85 4.96
C THR A 39 -1.48 15.85 3.84
N ASP A 40 -1.39 17.13 4.15
CA ASP A 40 -1.23 18.21 3.18
C ASP A 40 0.22 18.52 2.82
N VAL A 41 1.20 17.93 3.52
CA VAL A 41 2.60 18.31 3.36
C VAL A 41 3.10 18.11 1.92
N LEU A 42 2.70 17.03 1.25
CA LEU A 42 3.11 16.78 -0.13
C LEU A 42 2.34 17.63 -1.14
N GLN A 43 1.13 18.11 -0.80
CA GLN A 43 0.38 19.02 -1.65
C GLN A 43 1.12 20.35 -1.86
N MET A 44 2.02 20.69 -0.94
CA MET A 44 2.92 21.83 -1.03
C MET A 44 4.27 21.45 -1.68
N CYS A 45 4.27 20.60 -2.71
CA CYS A 45 5.50 20.26 -3.42
C CYS A 45 6.18 21.53 -3.96
N GLY A 46 7.51 21.56 -3.97
CA GLY A 46 8.32 22.75 -4.23
C GLY A 46 8.53 23.66 -3.02
N SER A 47 7.80 23.47 -1.92
CA SER A 47 8.04 24.18 -0.65
C SER A 47 9.19 23.56 0.16
N ASN A 48 9.59 24.26 1.21
CA ASN A 48 10.61 23.86 2.19
C ASN A 48 10.02 23.57 3.59
N ILE A 49 8.72 23.25 3.68
CA ILE A 49 8.03 23.08 4.98
C ILE A 49 8.59 21.92 5.83
N LEU A 50 9.30 20.98 5.21
CA LEU A 50 9.97 19.87 5.89
C LEU A 50 11.43 20.18 6.26
N ASP A 51 11.89 21.43 6.19
CA ASP A 51 13.21 21.80 6.73
C ASP A 51 13.25 21.54 8.25
N PRO A 52 14.33 20.95 8.80
CA PRO A 52 15.62 20.63 8.17
C PRO A 52 15.70 19.25 7.49
N TYR A 53 14.67 18.41 7.58
CA TYR A 53 14.66 17.01 7.10
C TYR A 53 14.69 16.89 5.58
N LEU A 54 14.05 17.84 4.88
CA LEU A 54 14.06 17.93 3.43
C LEU A 54 13.99 19.38 2.96
N LYS A 55 15.03 19.82 2.26
CA LYS A 55 15.16 21.22 1.80
C LYS A 55 14.05 21.67 0.86
N VAL A 56 13.64 20.80 -0.06
CA VAL A 56 12.56 21.07 -1.02
C VAL A 56 11.79 19.77 -1.24
N ILE A 57 10.48 19.82 -1.08
CA ILE A 57 9.60 18.69 -1.38
C ILE A 57 9.57 18.48 -2.90
N PRO A 58 9.96 17.31 -3.42
CA PRO A 58 9.94 17.07 -4.86
C PRO A 58 8.51 16.97 -5.39
N CYS A 59 8.29 17.51 -6.59
CA CYS A 59 7.10 17.27 -7.40
C CYS A 59 7.40 16.20 -8.47
N ASP A 60 6.37 15.55 -9.00
CA ASP A 60 6.51 14.63 -10.12
C ASP A 60 7.19 15.34 -11.31
N PRO A 61 8.26 14.75 -11.88
CA PRO A 61 9.07 15.43 -12.88
C PRO A 61 8.41 15.55 -14.26
N GLN A 62 7.28 14.87 -14.48
CA GLN A 62 6.54 14.94 -15.73
C GLN A 62 5.58 16.13 -15.78
N ASP A 63 4.80 16.34 -14.73
CA ASP A 63 3.69 17.29 -14.71
C ASP A 63 3.76 18.31 -13.55
N GLY A 64 4.73 18.18 -12.66
CA GLY A 64 4.90 19.07 -11.51
C GLY A 64 3.87 18.86 -10.40
N THR A 65 3.12 17.75 -10.41
CA THR A 65 2.11 17.47 -9.39
C THR A 65 2.71 16.85 -8.12
N PRO A 66 2.03 16.98 -6.96
CA PRO A 66 2.36 16.24 -5.74
C PRO A 66 2.35 14.72 -5.92
N TYR A 67 3.22 14.03 -5.18
CA TYR A 67 3.09 12.58 -5.00
C TYR A 67 1.90 12.24 -4.10
N SER A 68 1.26 11.10 -4.33
CA SER A 68 0.14 10.62 -3.51
C SER A 68 0.64 10.15 -2.15
N LEU A 69 -0.09 10.49 -1.08
CA LEU A 69 0.20 10.15 0.30
C LEU A 69 -1.02 9.52 0.97
N THR A 70 -0.82 8.37 1.61
CA THR A 70 -1.78 7.75 2.53
C THR A 70 -1.20 7.78 3.93
N LEU A 71 -2.03 8.07 4.93
CA LEU A 71 -1.66 8.13 6.34
C LEU A 71 -2.58 7.27 7.18
N ILE A 72 -2.05 6.68 8.25
CA ILE A 72 -2.83 5.91 9.23
C ILE A 72 -2.50 6.39 10.65
N PRO A 73 -3.52 6.74 11.45
CA PRO A 73 -4.93 6.89 11.07
C PRO A 73 -5.13 8.00 10.03
N SER A 74 -6.10 7.82 9.13
CA SER A 74 -6.48 8.82 8.12
C SER A 74 -6.90 10.12 8.81
N ASP A 75 -6.58 11.26 8.19
CA ASP A 75 -6.88 12.61 8.69
C ASP A 75 -6.35 12.92 10.12
N SER A 76 -5.40 12.12 10.61
CA SER A 76 -4.72 12.39 11.87
C SER A 76 -3.75 13.56 11.74
N VAL A 77 -3.72 14.43 12.75
CA VAL A 77 -2.65 15.43 12.92
C VAL A 77 -1.34 14.80 13.41
N CYS A 78 -1.39 13.54 13.82
CA CYS A 78 -0.30 12.77 14.40
C CYS A 78 -0.34 11.33 13.84
N PRO A 79 -0.20 11.14 12.51
CA PRO A 79 -0.24 9.83 11.88
C PRO A 79 0.95 8.98 12.30
N GLN A 80 0.73 7.68 12.39
CA GLN A 80 1.69 6.69 12.88
C GLN A 80 2.24 5.80 11.76
N GLN A 81 1.59 5.80 10.59
CA GLN A 81 2.08 5.11 9.40
C GLN A 81 1.81 5.95 8.17
N TYR A 82 2.60 5.72 7.12
CA TYR A 82 2.45 6.39 5.85
C TYR A 82 2.81 5.48 4.67
N ALA A 83 2.22 5.77 3.51
CA ALA A 83 2.70 5.32 2.21
C ALA A 83 2.70 6.48 1.21
N ILE A 84 3.81 6.64 0.49
CA ILE A 84 3.96 7.62 -0.59
C ILE A 84 4.11 6.87 -1.90
N TYR A 85 3.30 7.23 -2.89
CA TYR A 85 3.17 6.51 -4.15
C TYR A 85 3.59 7.35 -5.36
N SER A 86 4.06 6.67 -6.40
CA SER A 86 4.26 7.25 -7.72
C SER A 86 4.04 6.21 -8.82
N THR A 87 3.48 6.66 -9.95
CA THR A 87 3.29 5.84 -11.14
C THR A 87 4.57 5.82 -11.99
N LEU A 88 5.10 4.64 -12.23
CA LEU A 88 6.22 4.42 -13.14
C LEU A 88 5.71 4.16 -14.57
N MET A 89 6.36 4.75 -15.56
CA MET A 89 5.95 4.58 -16.96
C MET A 89 6.36 3.23 -17.52
N ARG A 90 7.46 2.67 -17.03
CA ARG A 90 7.96 1.37 -17.50
C ARG A 90 7.08 0.23 -16.95
N PRO A 91 6.39 -0.54 -17.80
CA PRO A 91 5.70 -1.75 -17.35
C PRO A 91 6.70 -2.79 -16.86
N GLY A 92 6.36 -3.50 -15.79
CA GLY A 92 7.21 -4.56 -15.22
C GLY A 92 8.49 -4.05 -14.57
N ASP A 93 8.54 -2.77 -14.17
CA ASP A 93 9.62 -2.29 -13.32
C ASP A 93 9.59 -3.04 -11.97
N SER A 94 10.73 -3.61 -11.56
CA SER A 94 10.80 -4.43 -10.35
C SER A 94 10.54 -3.66 -9.05
N GLN A 95 10.60 -2.33 -9.09
CA GLN A 95 10.23 -1.46 -7.97
C GLN A 95 8.76 -1.05 -7.99
N ALA A 96 8.03 -1.30 -9.08
CA ALA A 96 6.57 -1.21 -9.14
C ALA A 96 5.94 -2.57 -8.89
N ASN A 97 6.14 -3.10 -7.68
CA ASN A 97 5.83 -4.47 -7.31
C ASN A 97 4.69 -4.60 -6.30
N ILE A 98 3.82 -3.58 -6.19
CA ILE A 98 2.61 -3.67 -5.39
C ILE A 98 1.58 -4.46 -6.20
N PRO A 99 1.21 -5.68 -5.78
CA PRO A 99 0.15 -6.43 -6.44
C PRO A 99 -1.15 -5.64 -6.37
N ASP A 100 -1.97 -5.73 -7.42
CA ASP A 100 -3.22 -4.97 -7.60
C ASP A 100 -3.05 -3.46 -7.86
N CYS A 101 -1.82 -2.92 -7.77
CA CYS A 101 -1.47 -1.56 -8.17
C CYS A 101 -0.38 -1.60 -9.26
N PRO A 102 -0.71 -2.00 -10.50
CA PRO A 102 0.28 -2.14 -11.56
C PRO A 102 0.99 -0.80 -11.80
N GLN A 103 2.30 -0.86 -12.01
CA GLN A 103 3.15 0.31 -12.29
C GLN A 103 3.28 1.30 -11.12
N ILE A 104 2.70 1.03 -9.96
CA ILE A 104 2.87 1.87 -8.77
C ILE A 104 4.08 1.39 -7.97
N MET A 105 4.98 2.33 -7.69
CA MET A 105 6.00 2.20 -6.65
C MET A 105 5.51 2.92 -5.40
N ALA A 106 5.79 2.34 -4.22
CA ALA A 106 5.60 3.02 -2.95
C ALA A 106 6.84 2.96 -2.07
N VAL A 107 6.96 3.97 -1.20
CA VAL A 107 7.77 3.90 0.01
C VAL A 107 6.84 4.05 1.20
N THR A 108 7.10 3.27 2.26
CA THR A 108 6.19 3.20 3.42
C THR A 108 6.96 3.34 4.71
N SER A 109 6.25 3.70 5.77
CA SER A 109 6.72 3.56 7.14
C SER A 109 7.01 2.10 7.48
N PRO A 110 7.78 1.83 8.55
CA PRO A 110 7.92 0.49 9.09
C PRO A 110 6.56 -0.08 9.50
N ASN A 111 6.38 -1.39 9.28
CA ASN A 111 5.21 -2.16 9.73
C ASN A 111 3.84 -1.73 9.18
N MET A 112 3.77 -0.87 8.16
CA MET A 112 2.50 -0.64 7.46
C MET A 112 2.01 -1.94 6.82
N SER A 113 0.73 -2.28 7.02
CA SER A 113 0.20 -3.53 6.52
C SER A 113 0.11 -3.51 5.00
N TYR A 114 0.16 -4.69 4.38
CA TYR A 114 0.02 -4.75 2.93
C TYR A 114 -1.40 -4.39 2.46
N VAL A 115 -2.42 -4.61 3.31
CA VAL A 115 -3.81 -4.17 3.04
C VAL A 115 -3.85 -2.65 2.91
N ASP A 116 -3.30 -1.93 3.88
CA ASP A 116 -3.26 -0.47 3.88
C ASP A 116 -2.50 0.10 2.67
N ILE A 117 -1.41 -0.56 2.28
CA ILE A 117 -0.61 -0.16 1.12
C ILE A 117 -1.45 -0.29 -0.17
N VAL A 118 -2.18 -1.39 -0.34
CA VAL A 118 -3.00 -1.64 -1.53
C VAL A 118 -4.23 -0.74 -1.56
N GLU A 119 -4.89 -0.51 -0.43
CA GLU A 119 -6.01 0.43 -0.33
C GLU A 119 -5.60 1.86 -0.68
N GLY A 120 -4.36 2.26 -0.33
CA GLY A 120 -3.86 3.60 -0.68
C GLY A 120 -3.55 3.81 -2.17
N CYS A 121 -3.32 2.74 -2.95
CA CYS A 121 -3.01 2.84 -4.38
C CYS A 121 -4.07 2.26 -5.32
N SER A 122 -5.06 1.55 -4.78
CA SER A 122 -6.15 0.95 -5.54
C SER A 122 -7.49 1.38 -4.94
N ALA A 123 -8.55 1.26 -5.72
CA ALA A 123 -9.92 1.39 -5.20
C ALA A 123 -10.43 0.08 -4.57
N ILE A 124 -9.54 -0.86 -4.24
CA ILE A 124 -9.90 -2.17 -3.69
C ILE A 124 -9.78 -2.08 -2.18
N GLU A 125 -10.92 -2.25 -1.51
CA GLU A 125 -10.97 -2.48 -0.06
C GLU A 125 -10.57 -3.94 0.20
N LEU A 126 -9.51 -4.15 0.96
CA LEU A 126 -9.03 -5.48 1.32
C LEU A 126 -9.33 -5.76 2.79
N CYS A 127 -9.35 -7.04 3.14
CA CYS A 127 -9.73 -7.42 4.48
C CYS A 127 -8.48 -7.54 5.35
N PRO A 128 -8.43 -6.92 6.54
CA PRO A 128 -7.30 -7.05 7.46
C PRO A 128 -7.00 -8.52 7.80
N ALA A 129 -8.04 -9.34 7.87
CA ALA A 129 -7.94 -10.78 7.95
C ALA A 129 -8.98 -11.43 7.04
N TYR A 130 -8.56 -12.49 6.35
CA TYR A 130 -9.43 -13.37 5.62
C TYR A 130 -9.70 -14.64 6.42
N TYR A 131 -10.94 -15.11 6.37
CA TYR A 131 -11.41 -16.32 7.02
C TYR A 131 -12.04 -17.27 6.01
N GLY A 132 -11.88 -18.57 6.22
CA GLY A 132 -12.46 -19.61 5.38
C GLY A 132 -12.68 -20.89 6.18
N CYS A 133 -13.60 -21.73 5.71
CA CYS A 133 -13.82 -23.02 6.33
C CYS A 133 -12.67 -23.97 6.01
N SER A 134 -12.07 -24.53 7.06
CA SER A 134 -11.06 -25.58 6.98
C SER A 134 -11.37 -26.67 8.00
N ASN A 135 -11.48 -27.91 7.52
CA ASN A 135 -11.80 -29.10 8.30
C ASN A 135 -13.05 -28.96 9.20
N GLY A 136 -14.06 -28.23 8.72
CA GLY A 136 -15.32 -28.03 9.43
C GLY A 136 -15.34 -26.86 10.41
N MET A 137 -14.28 -26.05 10.46
CA MET A 137 -14.17 -24.87 11.33
C MET A 137 -13.89 -23.61 10.52
N CYS A 138 -14.40 -22.46 10.97
CA CYS A 138 -13.98 -21.17 10.43
C CYS A 138 -12.59 -20.84 10.97
N THR A 139 -11.63 -20.59 10.07
CA THR A 139 -10.23 -20.33 10.42
C THR A 139 -9.69 -19.15 9.62
N SER A 140 -8.69 -18.46 10.15
CA SER A 140 -7.99 -17.40 9.40
C SER A 140 -7.15 -18.04 8.30
N VAL A 141 -7.37 -17.64 7.05
CA VAL A 141 -6.71 -18.17 5.84
C VAL A 141 -5.68 -17.20 5.24
N ALA A 142 -5.71 -15.94 5.66
CA ALA A 142 -4.65 -14.96 5.46
C ALA A 142 -4.82 -13.79 6.45
N ARG A 143 -3.72 -13.09 6.74
CA ARG A 143 -3.70 -11.79 7.44
C ARG A 143 -2.84 -10.83 6.64
N ASP A 144 -3.35 -9.61 6.49
CA ASP A 144 -2.67 -8.50 5.81
C ASP A 144 -2.21 -8.82 4.39
N ARG A 145 -2.78 -9.83 3.73
CA ARG A 145 -2.36 -10.33 2.40
C ARG A 145 -3.53 -11.01 1.71
N LYS A 146 -3.37 -11.31 0.42
CA LYS A 146 -4.35 -12.07 -0.36
C LYS A 146 -4.69 -13.41 0.30
N PRO A 147 -5.97 -13.82 0.29
CA PRO A 147 -6.38 -15.13 0.79
C PRO A 147 -5.69 -16.25 0.01
N THR A 148 -5.47 -17.38 0.67
CA THR A 148 -4.83 -18.57 0.06
C THR A 148 -5.86 -19.55 -0.53
N CYS A 149 -7.15 -19.35 -0.28
CA CYS A 149 -8.24 -20.20 -0.74
C CYS A 149 -9.55 -19.42 -0.99
N ALA A 150 -10.52 -20.04 -1.69
CA ALA A 150 -11.88 -19.53 -1.88
C ALA A 150 -12.96 -20.61 -1.63
N PRO A 151 -14.17 -20.26 -1.13
CA PRO A 151 -14.58 -18.93 -0.71
C PRO A 151 -13.84 -18.46 0.57
N ASN A 152 -13.73 -17.15 0.73
CA ASN A 152 -13.15 -16.50 1.91
C ASN A 152 -13.98 -15.26 2.27
N TYR A 153 -13.83 -14.80 3.51
CA TYR A 153 -14.66 -13.78 4.15
C TYR A 153 -13.83 -12.85 5.02
N CYS A 154 -14.36 -11.67 5.33
CA CYS A 154 -13.63 -10.61 6.06
C CYS A 154 -13.99 -10.55 7.55
N ASP A 155 -14.85 -11.48 7.97
CA ASP A 155 -15.34 -11.62 9.33
C ASP A 155 -14.95 -12.99 9.92
N PRO A 156 -14.76 -13.07 11.24
CA PRO A 156 -14.34 -14.30 11.91
C PRO A 156 -15.42 -15.39 11.96
N ASP A 157 -16.64 -15.13 11.44
CA ASP A 157 -17.73 -16.10 11.34
C ASP A 157 -17.90 -16.66 9.91
N CYS A 158 -16.89 -16.43 9.04
CA CYS A 158 -16.90 -16.91 7.66
C CYS A 158 -18.16 -16.48 6.90
N GLY A 159 -18.65 -15.25 7.11
CA GLY A 159 -19.86 -14.75 6.50
C GLY A 159 -21.14 -15.44 6.98
N GLY A 160 -21.11 -16.08 8.15
CA GLY A 160 -22.24 -16.80 8.74
C GLY A 160 -22.47 -18.20 8.15
N VAL A 161 -21.53 -18.74 7.37
CA VAL A 161 -21.67 -20.09 6.79
C VAL A 161 -21.35 -21.16 7.83
N ASN A 162 -22.17 -22.21 7.87
CA ASN A 162 -21.91 -23.34 8.76
C ASN A 162 -20.78 -24.25 8.21
N CYS A 163 -19.55 -24.01 8.62
CA CYS A 163 -18.40 -24.83 8.22
C CYS A 163 -18.55 -26.32 8.61
N ALA A 164 -19.22 -26.60 9.73
CA ALA A 164 -19.41 -27.97 10.22
C ALA A 164 -20.43 -28.78 9.41
N LYS A 165 -21.13 -28.17 8.45
CA LYS A 165 -22.13 -28.85 7.61
C LYS A 165 -21.47 -29.95 6.78
N LYS A 166 -21.99 -31.18 6.92
CA LYS A 166 -21.56 -32.35 6.12
C LYS A 166 -22.65 -32.81 5.17
N VAL A 167 -22.26 -33.23 3.96
CA VAL A 167 -23.08 -33.99 3.01
C VAL A 167 -22.30 -35.23 2.62
N ARG A 168 -22.91 -36.41 2.81
CA ARG A 168 -22.25 -37.71 2.57
C ARG A 168 -20.89 -37.84 3.26
N GLY A 169 -20.80 -37.36 4.51
CA GLY A 169 -19.60 -37.43 5.33
C GLY A 169 -18.51 -36.40 5.02
N LYS A 170 -18.67 -35.57 3.99
CA LYS A 170 -17.72 -34.52 3.59
C LYS A 170 -18.24 -33.14 3.97
N TYR A 171 -17.35 -32.26 4.43
CA TYR A 171 -17.68 -30.84 4.60
C TYR A 171 -17.98 -30.19 3.25
N VAL A 172 -18.99 -29.32 3.19
CA VAL A 172 -19.49 -28.75 1.91
C VAL A 172 -19.18 -27.28 1.70
N ASN A 173 -18.65 -26.60 2.71
CA ASN A 173 -18.31 -25.18 2.64
C ASN A 173 -16.80 -24.93 2.72
N GLU A 174 -15.99 -25.99 2.60
CA GLU A 174 -14.53 -25.90 2.66
C GLU A 174 -14.00 -24.93 1.60
N CYS A 175 -13.06 -24.08 2.00
CA CYS A 175 -12.33 -23.28 1.04
C CYS A 175 -11.33 -24.15 0.29
N VAL A 176 -11.13 -23.86 -0.99
CA VAL A 176 -10.22 -24.57 -1.89
C VAL A 176 -9.05 -23.66 -2.23
N ALA A 177 -7.82 -24.16 -2.08
CA ALA A 177 -6.61 -23.40 -2.39
C ALA A 177 -6.56 -22.99 -3.87
N PHE A 178 -5.99 -21.81 -4.14
CA PHE A 178 -5.78 -21.28 -5.50
C PHE A 178 -4.64 -21.98 -6.24
#